data_AF-A0A1X1XUE0-F1
#
_entry.id   AF-A0A1X1XUE0-F1
#
_cell.length_a   1.000
_cell.length_b   1.000
_cell.length_c   1.000
_cell.angle_alpha   90.00
_cell.angle_beta   90.00
_cell.angle_gamma   90.00
#
_symmetry.space_group_name_H-M   'P 1'
#
loop_
_entity.id
_entity.type
_entity.pdbx_description
1 polymer ?
#
loop_
_entity_poly.entity_id
_entity_poly.type
_entity_poly.pdbx_seq_one_letter_code
_entity_poly.pdbx_strand_id
1 'polypeptide(L)' 'MDGKPERLLLPYDEARAALGGISRTTLWQLVNQGQIVRVNVGRRGFITAKSIDAYIDRLTAAASA' A
#
# COMPACT_ATOMS: atom_id res chain seq x y z
N MET A 1 -20.29 16.23 8.54
CA MET A 1 -19.46 15.78 7.41
C MET A 1 -18.07 15.56 7.95
N ASP A 2 -17.80 14.39 8.51
CA ASP A 2 -16.49 14.05 9.07
C ASP A 2 -15.50 13.78 7.93
N GLY A 3 -15.04 14.86 7.29
CA GLY A 3 -13.96 14.84 6.32
C GLY A 3 -12.65 14.53 7.02
N LYS A 4 -12.43 13.26 7.39
CA LYS A 4 -11.11 12.80 7.80
C LYS A 4 -10.18 13.01 6.61
N PRO A 5 -9.04 13.70 6.77
CA PRO A 5 -8.11 13.88 5.67
C PRO A 5 -7.70 12.49 5.15
N GLU A 6 -7.74 12.32 3.83
CA GLU A 6 -7.28 11.09 3.18
C GLU A 6 -5.85 10.81 3.65
N ARG A 7 -5.65 9.63 4.24
CA ARG A 7 -4.31 9.20 4.65
C ARG A 7 -3.53 8.84 3.40
N LEU A 8 -2.73 9.79 2.92
CA LEU A 8 -1.91 9.61 1.72
C LEU A 8 -0.74 8.65 1.94
N LEU A 9 -0.20 8.61 3.16
CA LEU A 9 1.01 7.87 3.51
C LEU A 9 0.75 6.93 4.69
N LEU A 10 1.09 5.66 4.49
CA LEU A 10 0.91 4.59 5.46
C LEU A 10 2.28 4.08 5.93
N PRO A 11 2.52 3.97 7.25
CA PRO A 11 3.63 3.19 7.79
C PRO A 11 3.58 1.75 7.30
N TYR A 12 4.71 1.04 7.32
CA TYR A 12 4.76 -0.33 6.81
C TYR A 12 3.78 -1.29 7.49
N ASP A 13 3.57 -1.17 8.80
CA ASP A 13 2.65 -2.06 9.51
C ASP A 13 1.18 -1.76 9.16
N GLU A 14 0.82 -0.49 8.96
CA GLU A 14 -0.52 -0.12 8.47
C GLU A 14 -0.72 -0.54 7.01
N ALA A 15 0.29 -0.37 6.15
CA ALA A 15 0.24 -0.83 4.76
C ALA A 15 0.06 -2.35 4.68
N ARG A 16 0.72 -3.11 5.56
CA ARG A 16 0.53 -4.57 5.68
C ARG A 16 -0.88 -4.91 6.14
N ALA A 17 -1.40 -4.21 7.15
CA ALA A 17 -2.77 -4.41 7.62
C ALA A 17 -3.81 -4.13 6.52
N ALA A 18 -3.62 -3.05 5.76
CA ALA A 18 -4.48 -2.70 4.62
C ALA A 18 -4.47 -3.77 3.51
N LEU A 19 -3.33 -4.44 3.31
CA LEU A 19 -3.17 -5.55 2.35
C LEU A 19 -3.61 -6.91 2.90
N GLY A 20 -4.34 -6.96 4.02
CA GLY A 20 -4.82 -8.22 4.62
C GLY A 20 -3.83 -8.89 5.57
N GLY A 21 -2.86 -8.15 6.12
CA GLY A 21 -1.94 -8.64 7.14
C GLY A 21 -0.71 -9.39 6.60
N ILE A 22 -0.28 -9.10 5.37
CA ILE A 22 0.84 -9.81 4.72
C ILE A 22 2.17 -9.70 5.47
N SER A 23 3.08 -10.65 5.17
CA SER A 23 4.44 -10.65 5.73
C SER A 23 5.25 -9.44 5.25
N ARG A 24 6.29 -9.06 6.01
CA ARG A 24 7.24 -8.01 5.59
C ARG A 24 7.96 -8.38 4.30
N THR A 25 8.28 -9.66 4.12
CA THR A 25 8.94 -10.17 2.91
C THR A 25 8.06 -9.95 1.69
N THR A 26 6.77 -10.28 1.80
CA THR A 26 5.78 -10.06 0.74
C THR A 26 5.64 -8.57 0.42
N LEU A 27 5.57 -7.70 1.44
CA LEU A 27 5.55 -6.26 1.23
C LEU A 27 6.76 -5.79 0.41
N TRP A 28 7.98 -6.25 0.76
CA TRP A 28 9.18 -5.88 0.02
C TRP A 28 9.23 -6.46 -1.39
N GLN A 29 8.69 -7.66 -1.62
CA GLN A 29 8.54 -8.21 -2.97
C GLN A 29 7.64 -7.31 -3.82
N LEU A 30 6.50 -6.87 -3.28
CA LEU A 30 5.59 -5.96 -3.99
C LEU A 30 6.22 -4.60 -4.28
N VAL A 31 7.00 -4.06 -3.34
CA VAL A 31 7.77 -2.82 -3.54
C VAL A 31 8.80 -3.01 -4.65
N ASN A 32 9.59 -4.10 -4.61
CA ASN A 32 10.63 -4.38 -5.60
C ASN A 32 10.07 -4.68 -6.99
N GLN A 33 8.88 -5.26 -7.07
CA GLN A 33 8.14 -5.48 -8.31
C GLN A 33 7.48 -4.20 -8.84
N GLY A 34 7.53 -3.08 -8.09
CA GLY A 34 6.87 -1.83 -8.48
C GLY A 34 5.34 -1.86 -8.38
N GLN A 35 4.77 -2.86 -7.69
CA GLN A 35 3.32 -2.98 -7.52
C GLN A 35 2.78 -1.95 -6.52
N ILE A 36 3.56 -1.65 -5.47
CA ILE A 36 3.26 -0.62 -4.48
C ILE A 36 4.43 0.35 -4.36
N VAL A 37 4.13 1.63 -4.11
CA VAL A 37 5.13 2.70 -4.13
C VAL A 37 5.58 3.04 -2.72
N ARG A 38 6.87 2.81 -2.46
CA ARG A 38 7.56 3.31 -1.28
C ARG A 38 8.02 4.75 -1.52
N VAL A 39 7.70 5.63 -0.59
CA VAL A 39 8.25 7.00 -0.51
C VAL A 39 9.03 7.18 0.78
N ASN A 40 10.13 7.90 0.71
CA ASN A 40 10.92 8.24 1.89
C ASN A 40 10.60 9.67 2.31
N VAL A 41 10.22 9.85 3.58
CA VAL A 41 10.01 11.16 4.21
C VAL A 41 11.03 11.30 5.33
N GLY A 42 12.11 12.03 5.04
CA GLY A 42 13.29 12.09 5.90
C GLY A 42 13.88 10.70 6.16
N ARG A 43 14.06 10.35 7.44
CA ARG A 43 14.59 9.04 7.86
C ARG A 43 13.58 7.88 7.80
N ARG A 44 12.30 8.17 7.56
CA ARG A 44 11.22 7.17 7.63
C ARG A 44 10.73 6.84 6.22
N GLY A 45 10.53 5.56 5.95
CA GLY A 45 9.85 5.10 4.73
C GLY A 45 8.36 4.87 4.97
N PHE A 46 7.55 5.19 3.97
CA PHE A 46 6.10 5.04 3.94
C PHE A 46 5.68 4.39 2.63
N ILE A 47 4.49 3.80 2.61
CA ILE A 47 3.82 3.34 1.39
C ILE A 47 2.69 4.31 1.08
N THR A 48 2.50 4.64 -0.19
CA THR A 48 1.39 5.53 -0.58
C THR A 48 0.07 4.75 -0.64
N ALA A 49 -0.97 5.28 -0.01
CA ALA A 49 -2.30 4.65 -0.02
C ALA A 49 -2.85 4.49 -1.44
N LYS A 50 -2.63 5.48 -2.30
CA LYS A 50 -2.99 5.43 -3.73
C LYS A 50 -2.39 4.24 -4.47
N SER A 51 -1.15 3.86 -4.15
CA SER A 51 -0.53 2.68 -4.78
C SER A 51 -1.10 1.36 -4.30
N ILE A 52 -1.57 1.30 -3.04
CA ILE A 52 -2.25 0.12 -2.49
C ILE A 52 -3.61 -0.03 -3.15
N ASP A 53 -4.37 1.07 -3.27
CA ASP A 53 -5.68 1.09 -3.91
C ASP A 53 -5.59 0.60 -5.37
N ALA A 54 -4.66 1.19 -6.14
CA ALA A 54 -4.40 0.76 -7.52
C ALA A 54 -3.95 -0.71 -7.64
N TYR A 55 -3.27 -1.25 -6.62
CA TYR A 55 -2.89 -2.66 -6.59
C TYR A 55 -4.10 -3.57 -6.33
N ILE A 56 -4.96 -3.20 -5.39
CA ILE A 56 -6.20 -3.91 -5.09
C ILE A 56 -7.11 -3.89 -6.32
N ASP A 57 -7.29 -2.74 -6.97
CA ASP A 57 -8.11 -2.62 -8.18
C ASP A 57 -7.66 -3.59 -9.28
N ARG A 58 -6.34 -3.74 -9.49
CA ARG A 58 -5.79 -4.69 -10.46
C ARG A 58 -6.09 -6.13 -10.08
N LEU A 59 -5.97 -6.47 -8.79
CA LEU A 59 -6.29 -7.81 -8.29
C LEU A 59 -7.78 -8.12 -8.45
N THR A 60 -8.64 -7.17 -8.11
CA THR A 60 -10.10 -7.30 -8.26
C THR A 60 -10.50 -7.46 -9.72
N ALA A 61 -9.89 -6.67 -10.63
CA ALA A 61 -10.11 -6.80 -12.06
C ALA A 61 -9.65 -8.16 -12.59
N ALA A 62 -8.50 -8.67 -12.13
CA ALA A 62 -7.99 -9.98 -12.53
C ALA A 62 -8.82 -11.14 -11.96
N ALA A 63 -9.40 -11.00 -10.77
CA ALA A 63 -10.23 -12.03 -10.14
C ALA A 63 -11.66 -12.08 -10.70
N SER A 64 -12.14 -11.00 -11.31
CA SER A 64 -13.48 -10.89 -11.88
C SER A 64 -13.56 -11.27 -13.37
N ALA A 65 -12.43 -11.68 -13.96
CA ALA A 65 -12.29 -12.12 -15.35
C ALA A 65 -12.24 -13.66 -15.43
#